data_AF-A0A242K4Y4-F1
#
_entry.id   AF-A0A242K4Y4-F1
#
_cell.length_a   1.000
_cell.length_b   1.000
_cell.length_c   1.000
_cell.angle_alpha   90.00
_cell.angle_beta   90.00
_cell.angle_gamma   90.00
#
_symmetry.space_group_name_H-M   'P 1'
#
loop_
_entity.id
_entity.type
_entity.pdbx_description
1 polymer ?
#
loop_
_entity_poly.entity_id
_entity_poly.type
_entity_poly.pdbx_seq_one_letter_code
_entity_poly.pdbx_strand_id
1 'polypeptide(L)'
;MKKRSLAGMLALGFAGAMFIGASDASAAQVLTGNVDLKGADSTIVVENGVSLLKTKSATYELTEDSMIYSSKTLKLTLNNASPVNIDSIYTKNHLKIYGNGELNADAEGQFGINVGDDLVVDSKSKAVINSKGNEAGVRTSSQIEQHGGTINAYGKQYGVWVKNDVQTYTGAVLNANSEEKFGVYAGEDVFVRSGSKLTAEGELAGIFTGELIKADHEGSVITGISRNFNSGYAALHNSTTLRARCGGLVREVYQNPTIVVDKKDGIKVEDITQVGWHLKNAKNYTWTSDPAGLVELNNGRLYSKDGAPMNMTITGTRTTGFYAIVNKYVKEESVWLTYNGTHQVVFENAKTANEVTITVNYHIDIDGDGEYDQVSEPKEFKYEPGSPVSVIDLKEGHPFSDGVSFVTGTVTEDFIAEEDKEIDFYFEGDAE
;
A
#
# COMPACT_ATOMS: atom_id res chain seq x y z
N MET A 1 33.22 65.42 49.61
CA MET A 1 32.13 64.63 50.24
C MET A 1 32.05 63.30 49.49
N LYS A 2 32.48 62.13 50.01
CA LYS A 2 31.88 61.25 51.07
C LYS A 2 30.37 61.06 50.79
N LYS A 3 29.79 59.87 50.56
CA LYS A 3 30.06 58.46 50.95
C LYS A 3 29.49 57.50 49.86
N ARG A 4 30.18 56.40 49.46
CA ARG A 4 30.03 54.95 49.87
C ARG A 4 28.65 54.33 49.59
N SER A 5 28.46 53.06 49.22
CA SER A 5 29.25 51.89 48.77
C SER A 5 28.28 50.70 48.62
N LEU A 6 28.77 49.55 48.11
CA LEU A 6 28.38 48.14 48.36
C LEU A 6 27.65 47.42 47.20
N ALA A 7 27.91 46.16 46.88
CA ALA A 7 29.10 45.32 46.64
C ALA A 7 28.60 43.94 46.16
N GLY A 8 29.47 43.16 45.52
CA GLY A 8 29.32 41.71 45.29
C GLY A 8 29.50 41.34 43.82
N MET A 9 30.69 41.18 43.25
CA MET A 9 31.82 40.29 43.59
C MET A 9 31.46 38.80 43.45
N LEU A 10 31.83 38.21 42.31
CA LEU A 10 32.57 36.94 42.23
C LEU A 10 33.03 36.71 40.77
N ALA A 11 34.23 37.21 40.49
CA ALA A 11 35.17 36.59 39.57
C ALA A 11 36.32 36.08 40.42
N LEU A 12 36.78 34.85 40.16
CA LEU A 12 38.11 34.26 40.40
C LEU A 12 37.95 32.81 39.92
N GLY A 13 38.48 32.42 38.76
CA GLY A 13 39.90 32.19 38.52
C GLY A 13 40.05 30.66 38.37
N PHE A 14 40.52 30.13 37.25
CA PHE A 14 41.94 29.92 37.02
C PHE A 14 42.27 29.96 35.52
N ALA A 15 43.12 30.91 35.13
CA ALA A 15 44.02 30.74 34.01
C ALA A 15 45.33 30.11 34.56
N GLY A 16 45.86 29.09 33.87
CA GLY A 16 47.24 28.63 34.12
C GLY A 16 47.49 27.14 33.95
N ALA A 17 47.50 26.64 32.71
CA ALA A 17 48.38 25.53 32.31
C ALA A 17 48.53 25.54 30.77
N MET A 18 49.45 26.36 30.26
CA MET A 18 50.08 26.10 28.97
C MET A 18 51.16 25.04 29.18
N PHE A 19 50.92 23.84 28.65
CA PHE A 19 51.96 22.90 28.22
C PHE A 19 51.53 22.29 26.88
N ILE A 20 51.95 22.96 25.81
CA ILE A 20 52.52 22.47 24.55
C ILE A 20 52.14 21.03 24.13
N GLY A 21 51.35 20.93 23.04
CA GLY A 21 51.30 19.75 22.17
C GLY A 21 49.96 19.03 22.06
N ALA A 22 48.89 19.72 21.64
CA ALA A 22 47.69 19.04 21.16
C ALA A 22 47.11 19.85 19.98
N SER A 23 47.00 19.17 18.84
CA SER A 23 46.47 19.65 17.56
C SER A 23 45.17 20.44 17.71
N ASP A 24 45.05 21.53 16.97
CA ASP A 24 43.84 22.32 16.77
C ASP A 24 42.64 21.43 16.38
N ALA A 25 41.89 20.98 17.38
CA ALA A 25 40.52 20.54 17.19
C ALA A 25 39.64 21.79 17.21
N SER A 26 39.53 22.48 16.07
CA SER A 26 38.44 23.43 15.89
C SER A 26 37.14 22.67 16.16
N ALA A 27 36.39 23.04 17.20
CA ALA A 27 35.09 22.46 17.49
C ALA A 27 34.25 22.47 16.21
N ALA A 28 33.71 21.31 15.83
CA ALA A 28 32.88 21.20 14.63
C ALA A 28 31.70 22.16 14.76
N GLN A 29 31.41 22.94 13.73
CA GLN A 29 30.23 23.80 13.73
C GLN A 29 28.99 22.92 13.51
N VAL A 30 27.91 23.16 14.25
CA VAL A 30 26.64 22.48 14.01
C VAL A 30 26.18 22.78 12.58
N LEU A 31 25.83 21.73 11.83
CA LEU A 31 25.34 21.88 10.47
C LEU A 31 23.96 22.52 10.50
N THR A 32 23.80 23.63 9.79
CA THR A 32 22.50 24.29 9.62
C THR A 32 22.13 24.28 8.14
N GLY A 33 20.82 24.35 7.83
CA GLY A 33 20.33 24.32 6.44
C GLY A 33 20.82 25.47 5.55
N ASN A 34 21.45 26.52 6.12
CA ASN A 34 22.06 27.62 5.38
C ASN A 34 23.46 27.26 4.81
N VAL A 35 24.04 26.13 5.23
CA VAL A 35 25.33 25.66 4.74
C VAL A 35 25.12 24.83 3.47
N ASP A 36 25.53 25.37 2.34
CA ASP A 36 25.57 24.65 1.07
C ASP A 36 26.87 23.84 0.93
N LEU A 37 26.75 22.51 0.89
CA LEU A 37 27.88 21.60 0.68
C LEU A 37 28.44 21.64 -0.75
N LYS A 38 27.73 22.27 -1.71
CA LYS A 38 28.17 22.48 -3.10
C LYS A 38 28.65 21.21 -3.81
N GLY A 39 28.09 20.06 -3.44
CA GLY A 39 28.46 18.74 -3.97
C GLY A 39 29.80 18.19 -3.48
N ALA A 40 30.33 18.69 -2.35
CA ALA A 40 31.50 18.10 -1.73
C ALA A 40 31.24 16.65 -1.32
N ASP A 41 32.17 15.75 -1.65
CA ASP A 41 32.13 14.37 -1.13
C ASP A 41 32.12 14.43 0.41
N SER A 42 31.09 13.83 1.00
CA SER A 42 30.77 13.95 2.41
C SER A 42 30.70 12.57 3.07
N THR A 43 31.22 12.45 4.29
CA THR A 43 31.18 11.21 5.07
C THR A 43 30.56 11.47 6.42
N ILE A 44 29.55 10.69 6.79
CA ILE A 44 28.96 10.71 8.13
C ILE A 44 29.67 9.66 8.99
N VAL A 45 30.17 10.08 10.14
CA VAL A 45 30.83 9.22 11.15
C VAL A 45 30.31 9.56 12.54
N VAL A 46 30.47 8.65 13.49
CA VAL A 46 30.27 8.92 14.91
C VAL A 46 31.63 8.80 15.60
N GLU A 47 32.08 9.88 16.23
CA GLU A 47 33.36 9.94 16.94
C GLU A 47 33.13 10.44 18.36
N ASN A 48 33.58 9.65 19.35
CA ASN A 48 33.39 9.95 20.77
C ASN A 48 31.92 10.23 21.15
N GLY A 49 30.98 9.57 20.49
CA GLY A 49 29.53 9.75 20.71
C GLY A 49 28.90 10.94 20.00
N VAL A 50 29.68 11.72 19.23
CA VAL A 50 29.17 12.86 18.45
C VAL A 50 29.05 12.47 16.98
N SER A 51 27.90 12.76 16.38
CA SER A 51 27.65 12.57 14.96
C SER A 51 28.29 13.70 14.16
N LEU A 52 29.13 13.37 13.18
CA LEU A 52 29.87 14.35 12.40
C LEU A 52 29.68 14.12 10.89
N LEU A 53 29.47 15.19 10.13
CA LEU A 53 29.61 15.22 8.67
C LEU A 53 30.98 15.80 8.31
N LYS A 54 31.82 14.98 7.68
CA LYS A 54 33.17 15.36 7.26
C LYS A 54 33.23 15.53 5.76
N THR A 55 33.81 16.65 5.34
CA THR A 55 34.25 16.91 3.96
C THR A 55 35.77 17.05 3.93
N LYS A 56 36.38 17.21 2.76
CA LYS A 56 37.82 17.50 2.66
C LYS A 56 38.23 18.82 3.34
N SER A 57 37.32 19.79 3.42
CA SER A 57 37.62 21.17 3.84
C SER A 57 37.00 21.56 5.18
N ALA A 58 36.06 20.78 5.71
CA ALA A 58 35.29 21.13 6.89
C ALA A 58 34.71 19.90 7.59
N THR A 59 34.49 20.02 8.89
CA THR A 59 33.78 19.05 9.73
C THR A 59 32.64 19.76 10.42
N TYR A 60 31.44 19.18 10.34
CA TYR A 60 30.22 19.71 10.94
C TYR A 60 29.66 18.70 11.94
N GLU A 61 29.11 19.19 13.04
CA GLU A 61 28.31 18.37 13.96
C GLU A 61 26.90 18.19 13.41
N LEU A 62 26.36 16.98 13.52
CA LEU A 62 25.00 16.62 13.14
C LEU A 62 24.15 16.42 14.40
N THR A 63 22.99 17.06 14.40
CA THR A 63 21.94 17.00 15.41
C THR A 63 20.60 16.66 14.74
N GLU A 64 19.58 16.38 15.54
CA GLU A 64 18.22 16.13 15.04
C GLU A 64 17.64 17.30 14.24
N ASP A 65 18.09 18.54 14.48
CA ASP A 65 17.69 19.73 13.71
C ASP A 65 18.53 19.97 12.44
N SER A 66 19.53 19.11 12.17
CA SER A 66 20.46 19.33 11.06
C SER A 66 19.81 19.05 9.71
N MET A 67 19.97 20.00 8.78
CA MET A 67 19.58 19.84 7.39
C MET A 67 20.82 19.74 6.49
N ILE A 68 20.96 18.62 5.78
CA ILE A 68 22.04 18.43 4.79
C ILE A 68 21.59 19.02 3.46
N TYR A 69 22.11 20.18 3.10
CA TYR A 69 21.79 20.85 1.84
C TYR A 69 22.96 20.85 0.84
N SER A 70 22.65 20.59 -0.43
CA SER A 70 23.61 20.73 -1.54
C SER A 70 22.96 21.30 -2.79
N SER A 71 23.53 22.38 -3.34
CA SER A 71 23.12 22.96 -4.62
C SER A 71 23.58 22.16 -5.85
N LYS A 72 24.35 21.08 -5.65
CA LYS A 72 24.87 20.18 -6.69
C LYS A 72 24.70 18.72 -6.27
N THR A 73 25.11 17.80 -7.14
CA THR A 73 25.18 16.36 -6.83
C THR A 73 25.96 16.11 -5.54
N LEU A 74 25.32 15.50 -4.56
CA LEU A 74 25.94 15.14 -3.29
C LEU A 74 26.32 13.66 -3.30
N LYS A 75 27.56 13.35 -2.91
CA LYS A 75 27.95 11.98 -2.55
C LYS A 75 28.10 11.89 -1.05
N LEU A 76 27.31 11.01 -0.44
CA LEU A 76 27.24 10.81 0.99
C LEU A 76 27.66 9.38 1.34
N THR A 77 28.73 9.23 2.11
CA THR A 77 29.17 7.94 2.62
C THR A 77 28.76 7.79 4.08
N LEU A 78 27.94 6.79 4.39
CA LEU A 78 27.56 6.44 5.76
C LEU A 78 28.59 5.47 6.34
N ASN A 79 29.47 5.99 7.20
CA ASN A 79 30.53 5.24 7.88
C ASN A 79 30.42 5.41 9.40
N ASN A 80 29.19 5.41 9.90
CA ASN A 80 28.84 5.46 11.31
C ASN A 80 28.53 4.05 11.83
N ALA A 81 29.00 3.75 13.04
CA ALA A 81 28.73 2.49 13.73
C ALA A 81 27.43 2.51 14.56
N SER A 82 26.83 3.68 14.73
CA SER A 82 25.56 3.90 15.43
C SER A 82 24.67 4.80 14.58
N PRO A 83 23.33 4.65 14.63
CA PRO A 83 22.43 5.48 13.84
C PRO A 83 22.65 6.97 14.07
N VAL A 84 22.55 7.76 13.00
CA VAL A 84 22.62 9.23 13.04
C VAL A 84 21.24 9.79 12.72
N ASN A 85 20.76 10.71 13.56
CA ASN A 85 19.50 11.41 13.34
C ASN A 85 19.76 12.81 12.81
N ILE A 86 18.98 13.22 11.82
CA ILE A 86 18.94 14.55 11.22
C ILE A 86 17.49 14.91 10.88
N ASP A 87 17.22 16.18 10.61
CA ASP A 87 15.91 16.62 10.13
C ASP A 87 15.73 16.12 8.69
N SER A 88 16.63 16.49 7.78
CA SER A 88 16.38 16.26 6.35
C SER A 88 17.61 16.35 5.45
N ILE A 89 17.45 15.85 4.21
CA ILE A 89 18.40 16.02 3.11
C ILE A 89 17.72 16.70 1.93
N TYR A 90 18.33 17.78 1.43
CA TYR A 90 17.90 18.49 0.24
C TYR A 90 19.05 18.61 -0.76
N THR A 91 18.87 18.05 -1.96
CA THR A 91 19.84 18.19 -3.05
C THR A 91 19.17 18.68 -4.32
N LYS A 92 19.77 19.65 -5.01
CA LYS A 92 19.22 20.18 -6.27
C LYS A 92 19.40 19.26 -7.48
N ASN A 93 20.35 18.32 -7.41
CA ASN A 93 20.63 17.36 -8.48
C ASN A 93 20.50 15.95 -7.90
N HIS A 94 21.53 15.09 -8.06
CA HIS A 94 21.51 13.72 -7.57
C HIS A 94 22.00 13.60 -6.12
N LEU A 95 21.48 12.62 -5.40
CA LEU A 95 22.01 12.14 -4.12
C LEU A 95 22.56 10.73 -4.33
N LYS A 96 23.85 10.53 -4.07
CA LYS A 96 24.51 9.21 -4.18
C LYS A 96 24.95 8.73 -2.81
N ILE A 97 24.42 7.61 -2.35
CA ILE A 97 24.67 7.06 -1.02
C ILE A 97 25.55 5.82 -1.11
N TYR A 98 26.55 5.79 -0.23
CA TYR A 98 27.55 4.73 -0.09
C TYR A 98 27.68 4.31 1.38
N GLY A 99 28.40 3.21 1.61
CA GLY A 99 28.77 2.77 2.96
C GLY A 99 27.74 1.85 3.61
N ASN A 100 27.89 1.65 4.91
CA ASN A 100 27.18 0.61 5.67
C ASN A 100 26.54 1.14 6.97
N GLY A 101 26.57 2.46 7.18
CA GLY A 101 25.97 3.08 8.35
C GLY A 101 24.46 3.27 8.22
N GLU A 102 23.86 3.81 9.28
CA GLU A 102 22.42 4.06 9.38
C GLU A 102 22.13 5.56 9.54
N LEU A 103 21.18 6.08 8.77
CA LEU A 103 20.77 7.47 8.80
C LEU A 103 19.24 7.57 8.93
N ASN A 104 18.79 8.37 9.90
CA ASN A 104 17.40 8.71 10.12
C ASN A 104 17.20 10.19 9.76
N ALA A 105 16.47 10.45 8.68
CA ALA A 105 16.00 11.79 8.29
C ALA A 105 14.52 11.90 8.66
N ASP A 106 14.21 12.38 9.87
CA ASP A 106 12.84 12.55 10.37
C ASP A 106 12.49 14.03 10.34
N ALA A 107 11.91 14.47 9.22
CA ALA A 107 11.64 15.88 8.99
C ALA A 107 10.32 16.30 9.64
N GLU A 108 10.35 17.41 10.37
CA GLU A 108 9.12 18.19 10.63
C GLU A 108 8.61 18.89 9.35
N GLY A 109 9.46 18.96 8.33
CA GLY A 109 9.16 19.51 7.02
C GLY A 109 8.35 18.59 6.10
N GLN A 110 8.20 19.04 4.85
CA GLN A 110 7.42 18.35 3.82
C GLN A 110 8.05 17.01 3.40
N PHE A 111 9.39 16.93 3.36
CA PHE A 111 10.12 15.76 2.90
C PHE A 111 11.28 15.42 3.83
N GLY A 112 11.48 14.13 4.12
CA GLY A 112 12.69 13.66 4.80
C GLY A 112 13.90 13.74 3.87
N ILE A 113 13.76 13.23 2.64
CA ILE A 113 14.77 13.33 1.59
C ILE A 113 14.12 13.90 0.33
N ASN A 114 14.66 15.01 -0.18
CA ASN A 114 14.22 15.64 -1.42
C ASN A 114 15.38 15.82 -2.41
N VAL A 115 15.23 15.24 -3.59
CA VAL A 115 16.26 15.13 -4.61
C VAL A 115 15.76 15.69 -5.94
N GLY A 116 16.50 16.63 -6.51
CA GLY A 116 16.12 17.27 -7.77
C GLY A 116 16.22 16.34 -8.98
N ASP A 117 17.17 15.42 -8.99
CA ASP A 117 17.32 14.40 -10.04
C ASP A 117 17.18 12.99 -9.43
N ASP A 118 18.25 12.19 -9.44
CA ASP A 118 18.20 10.78 -9.04
C ASP A 118 18.69 10.55 -7.60
N LEU A 119 17.99 9.68 -6.88
CA LEU A 119 18.53 9.05 -5.68
C LEU A 119 19.19 7.72 -6.08
N VAL A 120 20.49 7.59 -5.83
CA VAL A 120 21.26 6.39 -6.14
C VAL A 120 21.85 5.80 -4.88
N VAL A 121 21.62 4.52 -4.63
CA VAL A 121 22.30 3.76 -3.56
C VAL A 121 23.24 2.75 -4.21
N ASP A 122 24.52 2.81 -3.86
CA ASP A 122 25.55 2.00 -4.53
C ASP A 122 25.41 0.50 -4.28
N SER A 123 25.82 -0.29 -5.27
CA SER A 123 25.77 -1.77 -5.24
C SER A 123 26.50 -2.42 -4.06
N LYS A 124 27.54 -1.76 -3.52
CA LYS A 124 28.30 -2.25 -2.37
C LYS A 124 27.78 -1.70 -1.04
N SER A 125 26.83 -0.77 -1.09
CA SER A 125 26.27 -0.17 0.10
C SER A 125 25.37 -1.16 0.84
N LYS A 126 25.52 -1.18 2.17
CA LYS A 126 24.58 -1.82 3.10
C LYS A 126 23.91 -0.77 4.00
N ALA A 127 23.87 0.47 3.53
CA ALA A 127 23.28 1.58 4.26
C ALA A 127 21.83 1.28 4.63
N VAL A 128 21.42 1.73 5.81
CA VAL A 128 20.01 1.76 6.22
C VAL A 128 19.59 3.22 6.27
N ILE A 129 18.60 3.59 5.45
CA ILE A 129 18.11 4.95 5.34
C ILE A 129 16.66 4.94 5.79
N ASN A 130 16.37 5.54 6.94
CA ASN A 130 15.02 5.78 7.39
C ASN A 130 14.68 7.24 7.07
N SER A 131 13.58 7.46 6.35
CA SER A 131 13.20 8.79 5.90
C SER A 131 11.73 9.04 6.15
N LYS A 132 11.42 10.09 6.89
CA LYS A 132 10.07 10.48 7.25
C LYS A 132 9.83 11.95 6.93
N GLY A 133 8.67 12.27 6.37
CA GLY A 133 8.25 13.63 6.06
C GLY A 133 6.74 13.79 6.00
N ASN A 134 6.26 15.02 6.16
CA ASN A 134 4.82 15.31 6.26
C ASN A 134 4.05 15.17 4.95
N GLU A 135 4.71 15.14 3.79
CA GLU A 135 4.09 14.77 2.50
C GLU A 135 4.66 13.44 2.02
N ALA A 136 5.99 13.36 1.89
CA ALA A 136 6.67 12.15 1.47
C ALA A 136 7.93 11.86 2.29
N GLY A 137 8.22 10.59 2.55
CA GLY A 137 9.51 10.20 3.10
C GLY A 137 10.62 10.57 2.12
N VAL A 138 10.54 10.02 0.91
CA VAL A 138 11.47 10.30 -0.19
C VAL A 138 10.73 10.92 -1.37
N ARG A 139 11.26 12.05 -1.87
CA ARG A 139 10.85 12.69 -3.11
C ARG A 139 12.01 12.78 -4.08
N THR A 140 11.84 12.31 -5.30
CA THR A 140 12.80 12.53 -6.40
C THR A 140 12.08 13.05 -7.66
N SER A 141 12.70 13.97 -8.40
CA SER A 141 12.07 14.52 -9.63
C SER A 141 12.45 13.77 -10.91
N SER A 142 13.25 12.70 -10.78
CA SER A 142 13.65 11.81 -11.88
C SER A 142 13.40 10.36 -11.49
N GLN A 143 14.37 9.65 -10.90
CA GLN A 143 14.26 8.23 -10.57
C GLN A 143 14.95 7.85 -9.25
N ILE A 144 14.66 6.64 -8.77
CA ILE A 144 15.42 5.95 -7.72
C ILE A 144 16.15 4.76 -8.35
N GLU A 145 17.47 4.72 -8.19
CA GLU A 145 18.33 3.59 -8.58
C GLU A 145 18.98 2.98 -7.32
N GLN A 146 18.34 1.97 -6.75
CA GLN A 146 18.81 1.33 -5.53
C GLN A 146 19.52 0.02 -5.86
N HIS A 147 20.86 0.03 -5.83
CA HIS A 147 21.64 -1.18 -6.09
C HIS A 147 22.04 -1.96 -4.83
N GLY A 148 21.82 -1.40 -3.65
CA GLY A 148 22.12 -2.02 -2.36
C GLY A 148 21.38 -1.35 -1.21
N GLY A 149 21.68 -1.77 0.02
CA GLY A 149 21.13 -1.18 1.25
C GLY A 149 19.62 -1.36 1.43
N THR A 150 19.10 -0.66 2.43
CA THR A 150 17.68 -0.60 2.80
C THR A 150 17.22 0.85 2.84
N ILE A 151 16.09 1.15 2.23
CA ILE A 151 15.38 2.43 2.37
C ILE A 151 14.03 2.13 3.02
N ASN A 152 13.74 2.76 4.14
CA ASN A 152 12.43 2.77 4.77
C ASN A 152 11.88 4.21 4.69
N ALA A 153 10.88 4.42 3.84
CA ALA A 153 10.34 5.73 3.55
C ALA A 153 8.89 5.84 4.05
N TYR A 154 8.62 6.85 4.87
CA TYR A 154 7.33 7.07 5.51
C TYR A 154 6.86 8.49 5.19
N GLY A 155 5.63 8.63 4.74
CA GLY A 155 5.05 9.95 4.61
C GLY A 155 3.55 9.92 4.66
N LYS A 156 2.95 11.08 4.90
CA LYS A 156 1.49 11.15 5.01
C LYS A 156 0.83 10.81 3.69
N GLN A 157 1.27 11.45 2.59
CA GLN A 157 0.71 11.20 1.26
C GLN A 157 1.45 10.10 0.49
N TYR A 158 2.77 10.01 0.65
CA TYR A 158 3.57 9.04 -0.07
C TYR A 158 4.70 8.50 0.82
N GLY A 159 4.98 7.21 0.79
CA GLY A 159 6.27 6.73 1.29
C GLY A 159 7.38 7.24 0.37
N VAL A 160 7.21 6.94 -0.92
CA VAL A 160 8.06 7.39 -2.02
C VAL A 160 7.21 8.10 -3.08
N TRP A 161 7.64 9.29 -3.48
CA TRP A 161 7.15 9.96 -4.68
C TRP A 161 8.29 10.13 -5.68
N VAL A 162 8.11 9.59 -6.88
CA VAL A 162 9.07 9.75 -7.98
C VAL A 162 8.35 10.13 -9.26
N LYS A 163 8.95 11.04 -10.02
CA LYS A 163 8.37 11.51 -11.27
C LYS A 163 8.42 10.44 -12.38
N ASN A 164 9.50 9.66 -12.46
CA ASN A 164 9.66 8.63 -13.47
C ASN A 164 9.67 7.26 -12.79
N ASP A 165 10.85 6.70 -12.52
CA ASP A 165 11.03 5.28 -12.20
C ASP A 165 11.48 5.00 -10.76
N VAL A 166 11.06 3.84 -10.24
CA VAL A 166 11.71 3.16 -9.12
C VAL A 166 12.39 1.90 -9.63
N GLN A 167 13.69 1.77 -9.42
CA GLN A 167 14.45 0.59 -9.82
C GLN A 167 15.30 0.06 -8.66
N THR A 168 15.04 -1.17 -8.22
CA THR A 168 15.82 -1.84 -7.16
C THR A 168 16.52 -3.10 -7.68
N TYR A 169 17.75 -3.32 -7.20
CA TYR A 169 18.67 -4.36 -7.69
C TYR A 169 19.42 -5.04 -6.54
N THR A 170 20.07 -6.17 -6.84
CA THR A 170 21.13 -6.80 -6.01
C THR A 170 20.78 -7.02 -4.54
N GLY A 171 19.57 -7.51 -4.25
CA GLY A 171 19.15 -7.77 -2.87
C GLY A 171 18.84 -6.51 -2.04
N ALA A 172 18.78 -5.33 -2.66
CA ALA A 172 18.31 -4.11 -2.02
C ALA A 172 16.87 -4.24 -1.50
N VAL A 173 16.55 -3.49 -0.45
CA VAL A 173 15.21 -3.47 0.15
C VAL A 173 14.65 -2.06 0.15
N LEU A 174 13.46 -1.88 -0.40
CA LEU A 174 12.69 -0.64 -0.34
C LEU A 174 11.36 -0.90 0.36
N ASN A 175 11.15 -0.25 1.50
CA ASN A 175 9.88 -0.23 2.20
C ASN A 175 9.31 1.18 2.12
N ALA A 176 8.08 1.32 1.65
CA ALA A 176 7.45 2.62 1.48
C ALA A 176 6.03 2.60 2.06
N ASN A 177 5.77 3.42 3.07
CA ASN A 177 4.48 3.47 3.75
C ASN A 177 3.87 4.87 3.64
N SER A 178 2.60 4.93 3.25
CA SER A 178 1.78 6.12 3.25
C SER A 178 0.58 5.98 4.16
N GLU A 179 0.16 7.05 4.82
CA GLU A 179 -1.07 7.13 5.61
C GLU A 179 -2.33 7.45 4.79
N GLU A 180 -2.22 8.22 3.71
CA GLU A 180 -3.38 8.81 3.00
C GLU A 180 -3.49 8.47 1.51
N LYS A 181 -2.39 8.13 0.82
CA LYS A 181 -2.45 7.79 -0.63
C LYS A 181 -1.69 6.52 -0.95
N PHE A 182 -0.53 6.62 -1.59
CA PHE A 182 0.17 5.48 -2.16
C PHE A 182 1.46 5.25 -1.42
N GLY A 183 1.80 4.00 -1.10
CA GLY A 183 3.12 3.68 -0.56
C GLY A 183 4.23 4.17 -1.50
N VAL A 184 4.10 3.84 -2.78
CA VAL A 184 4.93 4.37 -3.88
C VAL A 184 4.04 5.01 -4.94
N TYR A 185 4.35 6.25 -5.29
CA TYR A 185 3.90 6.86 -6.54
C TYR A 185 5.09 6.96 -7.51
N ALA A 186 4.96 6.34 -8.68
CA ALA A 186 5.89 6.46 -9.79
C ALA A 186 5.16 6.95 -11.04
N GLY A 187 5.70 7.92 -11.77
CA GLY A 187 5.03 8.40 -12.97
C GLY A 187 5.15 7.45 -14.16
N GLU A 188 6.19 6.62 -14.22
CA GLU A 188 6.45 5.68 -15.31
C GLU A 188 6.45 4.24 -14.79
N ASP A 189 7.62 3.70 -14.41
CA ASP A 189 7.78 2.28 -14.10
C ASP A 189 8.26 1.96 -12.68
N VAL A 190 7.95 0.74 -12.23
CA VAL A 190 8.51 0.13 -11.03
C VAL A 190 9.15 -1.22 -11.34
N PHE A 191 10.46 -1.31 -11.11
CA PHE A 191 11.28 -2.50 -11.39
C PHE A 191 11.98 -3.03 -10.14
N VAL A 192 11.86 -4.34 -9.92
CA VAL A 192 12.62 -5.06 -8.87
C VAL A 192 13.35 -6.23 -9.51
N ARG A 193 14.67 -6.27 -9.36
CA ARG A 193 15.54 -7.26 -10.02
C ARG A 193 16.58 -7.87 -9.09
N SER A 194 17.10 -9.03 -9.50
CA SER A 194 18.28 -9.64 -8.88
C SER A 194 18.15 -9.84 -7.37
N GLY A 195 17.01 -10.37 -6.91
CA GLY A 195 16.77 -10.74 -5.52
C GLY A 195 16.39 -9.57 -4.60
N SER A 196 16.18 -8.37 -5.15
CA SER A 196 15.73 -7.20 -4.37
C SER A 196 14.26 -7.30 -3.97
N LYS A 197 13.85 -6.49 -3.00
CA LYS A 197 12.49 -6.50 -2.46
C LYS A 197 11.95 -5.08 -2.38
N LEU A 198 10.70 -4.91 -2.79
CA LEU A 198 9.94 -3.69 -2.62
C LEU A 198 8.62 -4.04 -1.94
N THR A 199 8.39 -3.47 -0.75
CA THR A 199 7.10 -3.55 -0.06
C THR A 199 6.55 -2.13 0.06
N ALA A 200 5.37 -1.91 -0.50
CA ALA A 200 4.73 -0.61 -0.45
C ALA A 200 3.32 -0.74 0.13
N GLU A 201 3.01 0.10 1.10
CA GLU A 201 1.72 0.12 1.77
C GLU A 201 1.13 1.52 1.68
N GLY A 202 -0.12 1.63 1.27
CA GLY A 202 -0.83 2.89 1.22
C GLY A 202 -2.32 2.74 1.50
N GLU A 203 -2.94 3.87 1.77
CA GLU A 203 -4.39 3.93 1.96
C GLU A 203 -5.12 3.54 0.68
N LEU A 204 -4.75 4.14 -0.45
CA LEU A 204 -5.41 3.89 -1.73
C LEU A 204 -4.86 2.66 -2.43
N ALA A 205 -3.53 2.50 -2.44
CA ALA A 205 -2.82 1.36 -3.01
C ALA A 205 -1.40 1.30 -2.45
N GLY A 206 -0.77 0.14 -2.52
CA GLY A 206 0.65 0.02 -2.23
C GLY A 206 1.49 0.78 -3.25
N ILE A 207 1.23 0.51 -4.54
CA ILE A 207 1.95 1.14 -5.66
C ILE A 207 0.94 1.72 -6.65
N PHE A 208 1.19 2.95 -7.08
CA PHE A 208 0.61 3.53 -8.28
C PHE A 208 1.72 3.81 -9.28
N THR A 209 1.58 3.31 -10.51
CA THR A 209 2.50 3.61 -11.61
C THR A 209 1.76 3.98 -12.89
N GLY A 210 2.32 4.90 -13.68
CA GLY A 210 1.74 5.28 -14.97
C GLY A 210 1.84 4.18 -16.03
N GLU A 211 2.84 3.31 -15.96
CA GLU A 211 3.13 2.31 -16.98
C GLU A 211 3.21 0.88 -16.43
N LEU A 212 4.40 0.36 -16.10
CA LEU A 212 4.66 -1.06 -15.87
C LEU A 212 5.21 -1.35 -14.47
N ILE A 213 4.69 -2.41 -13.84
CA ILE A 213 5.25 -3.01 -12.62
C ILE A 213 5.90 -4.33 -13.00
N LYS A 214 7.18 -4.53 -12.65
CA LYS A 214 7.91 -5.74 -13.03
C LYS A 214 8.86 -6.26 -11.95
N ALA A 215 8.62 -7.50 -11.52
CA ALA A 215 9.57 -8.31 -10.77
C ALA A 215 10.31 -9.29 -11.70
N ASP A 216 11.64 -9.33 -11.64
CA ASP A 216 12.48 -10.15 -12.50
C ASP A 216 13.57 -10.86 -11.70
N HIS A 217 13.83 -12.13 -12.00
CA HIS A 217 14.78 -13.03 -11.31
C HIS A 217 14.24 -13.61 -9.99
N GLU A 218 14.80 -14.76 -9.62
CA GLU A 218 14.49 -15.47 -8.40
C GLU A 218 14.80 -14.62 -7.17
N GLY A 219 13.89 -14.66 -6.19
CA GLY A 219 13.99 -13.88 -4.96
C GLY A 219 13.57 -12.41 -5.10
N SER A 220 13.33 -11.91 -6.33
CA SER A 220 12.81 -10.56 -6.54
C SER A 220 11.33 -10.49 -6.18
N VAL A 221 10.95 -9.61 -5.26
CA VAL A 221 9.56 -9.51 -4.75
C VAL A 221 9.07 -8.07 -4.78
N ILE A 222 7.92 -7.84 -5.41
CA ILE A 222 7.11 -6.62 -5.25
C ILE A 222 5.86 -7.00 -4.47
N THR A 223 5.62 -6.33 -3.35
CA THR A 223 4.37 -6.44 -2.58
C THR A 223 3.73 -5.06 -2.48
N GLY A 224 2.52 -4.91 -3.03
CA GLY A 224 1.68 -3.73 -2.85
C GLY A 224 0.56 -4.05 -1.87
N ILE A 225 0.38 -3.23 -0.85
CA ILE A 225 -0.61 -3.39 0.21
C ILE A 225 -1.56 -2.19 0.16
N SER A 226 -2.85 -2.45 -0.06
CA SER A 226 -3.91 -1.45 0.04
C SER A 226 -4.66 -1.62 1.37
N ARG A 227 -4.79 -0.53 2.13
CA ARG A 227 -5.61 -0.51 3.36
C ARG A 227 -7.07 -0.19 3.11
N ASN A 228 -7.39 0.50 2.01
CA ASN A 228 -8.75 0.78 1.61
C ASN A 228 -9.15 -0.11 0.43
N PHE A 229 -9.84 -1.20 0.73
CA PHE A 229 -10.39 -2.09 -0.27
C PHE A 229 -11.37 -1.41 -1.23
N ASN A 230 -11.92 -0.24 -0.91
CA ASN A 230 -12.87 0.50 -1.74
C ASN A 230 -12.25 1.68 -2.49
N SER A 231 -10.91 1.80 -2.54
CA SER A 231 -10.21 2.97 -3.10
C SER A 231 -10.40 3.19 -4.61
N GLY A 232 -10.89 2.19 -5.34
CA GLY A 232 -10.94 2.19 -6.81
C GLY A 232 -9.61 1.86 -7.49
N TYR A 233 -8.55 1.58 -6.71
CA TYR A 233 -7.24 1.18 -7.20
C TYR A 233 -6.93 -0.27 -6.79
N ALA A 234 -6.24 -0.98 -7.68
CA ALA A 234 -5.59 -2.24 -7.35
C ALA A 234 -4.41 -1.97 -6.39
N ALA A 235 -4.05 -2.94 -5.54
CA ALA A 235 -2.93 -2.76 -4.60
C ALA A 235 -1.59 -2.54 -5.31
N LEU A 236 -1.45 -3.08 -6.53
CA LEU A 236 -0.38 -2.80 -7.49
C LEU A 236 -0.93 -2.12 -8.75
N HIS A 237 -1.39 -0.88 -8.63
CA HIS A 237 -2.06 -0.19 -9.74
C HIS A 237 -1.09 0.26 -10.85
N ASN A 238 -1.48 0.00 -12.10
CA ASN A 238 -0.74 0.33 -13.30
C ASN A 238 -1.66 0.54 -14.52
N SER A 239 -1.21 1.30 -15.52
CA SER A 239 -2.02 1.51 -16.74
C SER A 239 -1.78 0.46 -17.83
N THR A 240 -0.65 -0.26 -17.81
CA THR A 240 -0.27 -1.14 -18.93
C THR A 240 -0.25 -2.63 -18.57
N THR A 241 0.73 -3.09 -17.79
CA THR A 241 0.94 -4.52 -17.53
C THR A 241 1.70 -4.72 -16.23
N LEU A 242 1.34 -5.76 -15.49
CA LEU A 242 2.01 -6.25 -14.29
C LEU A 242 2.76 -7.53 -14.66
N ARG A 243 4.07 -7.56 -14.44
CA ARG A 243 4.96 -8.61 -14.96
C ARG A 243 5.73 -9.31 -13.85
N ALA A 244 5.77 -10.63 -13.91
CA ALA A 244 6.71 -11.43 -13.14
C ALA A 244 7.45 -12.40 -14.04
N ARG A 245 8.78 -12.43 -13.92
CA ARG A 245 9.66 -13.22 -14.78
C ARG A 245 10.76 -13.92 -14.00
N CYS A 246 11.21 -15.06 -14.50
CA CYS A 246 12.43 -15.74 -14.05
C CYS A 246 12.43 -16.07 -12.56
N GLY A 247 11.30 -16.51 -11.98
CA GLY A 247 11.15 -16.76 -10.54
C GLY A 247 10.79 -15.54 -9.70
N GLY A 248 10.59 -14.37 -10.31
CA GLY A 248 10.11 -13.16 -9.62
C GLY A 248 8.67 -13.29 -9.15
N LEU A 249 8.32 -12.53 -8.11
CA LEU A 249 7.00 -12.49 -7.49
C LEU A 249 6.45 -11.06 -7.45
N VAL A 250 5.22 -10.91 -7.91
CA VAL A 250 4.38 -9.73 -7.70
C VAL A 250 3.21 -10.14 -6.82
N ARG A 251 2.95 -9.36 -5.77
CA ARG A 251 1.93 -9.66 -4.77
C ARG A 251 1.06 -8.45 -4.51
N GLU A 252 -0.24 -8.63 -4.67
CA GLU A 252 -1.25 -7.69 -4.24
C GLU A 252 -1.83 -8.14 -2.90
N VAL A 253 -1.87 -7.24 -1.92
CA VAL A 253 -2.48 -7.48 -0.61
C VAL A 253 -3.55 -6.44 -0.36
N TYR A 254 -4.74 -6.89 -0.01
CA TYR A 254 -5.88 -6.05 0.35
C TYR A 254 -6.21 -6.33 1.82
N GLN A 255 -6.10 -5.30 2.67
CA GLN A 255 -6.31 -5.46 4.11
C GLN A 255 -7.76 -5.21 4.50
N ASN A 256 -8.27 -6.07 5.39
CA ASN A 256 -9.62 -6.02 5.94
C ASN A 256 -10.74 -5.88 4.87
N PRO A 257 -10.67 -6.56 3.71
CA PRO A 257 -11.72 -6.46 2.72
C PRO A 257 -13.00 -7.10 3.25
N THR A 258 -14.14 -6.58 2.86
CA THR A 258 -15.43 -7.27 3.07
C THR A 258 -15.75 -8.04 1.80
N ILE A 259 -15.87 -9.36 1.93
CA ILE A 259 -16.03 -10.30 0.83
C ILE A 259 -17.35 -11.03 1.03
N VAL A 260 -18.29 -10.79 0.14
CA VAL A 260 -19.66 -11.28 0.25
C VAL A 260 -19.79 -12.63 -0.45
N VAL A 261 -19.88 -13.72 0.31
CA VAL A 261 -19.97 -15.10 -0.19
C VAL A 261 -21.43 -15.51 -0.33
N ASP A 262 -21.86 -15.67 -1.57
CA ASP A 262 -23.17 -16.24 -1.88
C ASP A 262 -23.19 -17.76 -1.59
N LYS A 263 -24.17 -18.25 -0.83
CA LYS A 263 -24.29 -19.66 -0.45
C LYS A 263 -24.66 -20.58 -1.61
N LYS A 264 -25.23 -20.08 -2.70
CA LYS A 264 -25.69 -20.86 -3.85
C LYS A 264 -24.68 -20.76 -5.00
N ASP A 265 -24.25 -19.54 -5.30
CA ASP A 265 -23.45 -19.26 -6.48
C ASP A 265 -21.96 -19.03 -6.14
N GLY A 266 -21.61 -18.73 -4.90
CA GLY A 266 -20.25 -18.33 -4.52
C GLY A 266 -19.82 -17.01 -5.17
N ILE A 267 -18.56 -16.63 -4.98
CA ILE A 267 -18.01 -15.36 -5.47
C ILE A 267 -17.17 -15.57 -6.71
N LYS A 268 -17.46 -14.80 -7.75
CA LYS A 268 -16.56 -14.63 -8.88
C LYS A 268 -15.57 -13.51 -8.56
N VAL A 269 -14.34 -13.88 -8.19
CA VAL A 269 -13.31 -12.90 -7.74
C VAL A 269 -12.99 -11.86 -8.82
N GLU A 270 -13.18 -12.21 -10.09
CA GLU A 270 -13.01 -11.29 -11.23
C GLU A 270 -13.96 -10.08 -11.19
N ASP A 271 -15.11 -10.22 -10.53
CA ASP A 271 -16.14 -9.19 -10.46
C ASP A 271 -15.88 -8.20 -9.30
N ILE A 272 -14.89 -8.48 -8.44
CA ILE A 272 -14.42 -7.55 -7.43
C ILE A 272 -13.64 -6.44 -8.12
N THR A 273 -14.18 -5.22 -8.10
CA THR A 273 -13.69 -4.07 -8.88
C THR A 273 -12.18 -3.83 -8.74
N GLN A 274 -11.64 -3.96 -7.53
CA GLN A 274 -10.26 -3.59 -7.22
C GLN A 274 -9.24 -4.61 -7.73
N VAL A 275 -9.65 -5.86 -7.94
CA VAL A 275 -8.78 -6.93 -8.45
C VAL A 275 -9.14 -7.35 -9.87
N GLY A 276 -10.34 -7.02 -10.35
CA GLY A 276 -10.87 -7.48 -11.63
C GLY A 276 -9.97 -7.12 -12.82
N TRP A 277 -9.25 -6.00 -12.73
CA TRP A 277 -8.25 -5.64 -13.74
C TRP A 277 -7.16 -6.70 -13.91
N HIS A 278 -6.63 -7.26 -12.81
CA HIS A 278 -5.56 -8.28 -12.80
C HIS A 278 -6.07 -9.73 -12.79
N LEU A 279 -7.35 -9.93 -12.48
CA LEU A 279 -7.95 -11.25 -12.27
C LEU A 279 -8.95 -11.67 -13.35
N LYS A 280 -8.92 -11.11 -14.56
CA LYS A 280 -9.79 -11.51 -15.71
C LYS A 280 -9.82 -13.02 -16.06
N ASN A 281 -8.91 -13.83 -15.50
CA ASN A 281 -8.90 -15.28 -15.61
C ASN A 281 -8.59 -15.93 -14.25
N ALA A 282 -9.40 -15.63 -13.23
CA ALA A 282 -9.23 -16.09 -11.85
C ALA A 282 -9.23 -17.62 -11.72
N LYS A 283 -9.87 -18.33 -12.67
CA LYS A 283 -9.83 -19.81 -12.78
C LYS A 283 -8.43 -20.40 -12.98
N ASN A 284 -7.44 -19.58 -13.35
CA ASN A 284 -6.06 -20.01 -13.54
C ASN A 284 -5.21 -19.85 -12.26
N TYR A 285 -5.82 -19.45 -11.15
CA TYR A 285 -5.17 -19.32 -9.85
C TYR A 285 -5.55 -20.53 -9.00
N THR A 286 -4.61 -21.00 -8.19
CA THR A 286 -4.90 -21.90 -7.09
C THR A 286 -5.31 -21.06 -5.89
N TRP A 287 -6.51 -21.28 -5.39
CA TRP A 287 -7.05 -20.54 -4.26
C TRP A 287 -6.96 -21.34 -2.96
N THR A 288 -6.58 -20.65 -1.89
CA THR A 288 -6.54 -21.20 -0.53
C THR A 288 -7.14 -20.21 0.47
N SER A 289 -7.64 -20.71 1.60
CA SER A 289 -8.09 -19.88 2.72
C SER A 289 -7.51 -20.37 4.05
N ASP A 290 -7.22 -19.43 4.95
CA ASP A 290 -6.79 -19.70 6.33
C ASP A 290 -7.56 -18.82 7.33
N PRO A 291 -8.40 -19.39 8.23
CA PRO A 291 -8.69 -20.82 8.36
C PRO A 291 -9.36 -21.39 7.10
N ALA A 292 -9.29 -22.72 6.94
CA ALA A 292 -9.94 -23.42 5.84
C ALA A 292 -11.46 -23.17 5.89
N GLY A 293 -12.07 -22.83 4.75
CA GLY A 293 -13.49 -22.50 4.69
C GLY A 293 -14.01 -22.11 3.31
N LEU A 294 -13.13 -21.78 2.37
CA LEU A 294 -13.47 -21.59 0.97
C LEU A 294 -12.91 -22.72 0.10
N VAL A 295 -13.74 -23.18 -0.83
CA VAL A 295 -13.40 -24.18 -1.85
C VAL A 295 -13.54 -23.53 -3.22
N GLU A 296 -12.55 -23.72 -4.07
CA GLU A 296 -12.61 -23.31 -5.47
C GLU A 296 -13.53 -24.24 -6.26
N LEU A 297 -14.48 -23.66 -7.00
CA LEU A 297 -15.25 -24.36 -8.02
C LEU A 297 -14.53 -24.30 -9.37
N ASN A 298 -14.74 -25.32 -10.23
CA ASN A 298 -14.08 -25.48 -11.54
C ASN A 298 -14.23 -24.28 -12.52
N ASN A 299 -15.01 -23.26 -12.17
CA ASN A 299 -15.23 -22.03 -12.93
C ASN A 299 -14.50 -20.80 -12.35
N GLY A 300 -13.62 -20.97 -11.36
CA GLY A 300 -12.87 -19.88 -10.71
C GLY A 300 -13.69 -19.10 -9.68
N ARG A 301 -14.81 -19.67 -9.21
CA ARG A 301 -15.62 -19.09 -8.13
C ARG A 301 -15.18 -19.66 -6.78
N LEU A 302 -15.18 -18.82 -5.75
CA LEU A 302 -14.93 -19.21 -4.38
C LEU A 302 -16.25 -19.48 -3.67
N TYR A 303 -16.39 -20.66 -3.09
CA TYR A 303 -17.61 -21.14 -2.47
C TYR A 303 -17.38 -21.56 -1.03
N SER A 304 -18.37 -21.41 -0.16
CA SER A 304 -18.35 -22.01 1.18
C SER A 304 -19.56 -22.90 1.40
N LYS A 305 -19.31 -24.18 1.71
CA LYS A 305 -20.38 -25.16 1.93
C LYS A 305 -21.09 -25.00 3.26
N ASP A 306 -20.32 -24.68 4.29
CA ASP A 306 -20.78 -24.67 5.69
C ASP A 306 -20.80 -23.25 6.27
N GLY A 307 -20.68 -22.23 5.40
CA GLY A 307 -20.48 -20.83 5.77
C GLY A 307 -19.00 -20.48 5.96
N ALA A 308 -18.61 -19.30 5.48
CA ALA A 308 -17.22 -18.87 5.57
C ALA A 308 -16.90 -18.34 6.99
N PRO A 309 -15.72 -18.67 7.57
CA PRO A 309 -15.24 -18.10 8.82
C PRO A 309 -15.23 -16.56 8.81
N MET A 310 -15.70 -15.95 9.90
CA MET A 310 -15.54 -14.52 10.15
C MET A 310 -14.06 -14.20 10.36
N ASN A 311 -13.47 -13.45 9.42
CA ASN A 311 -12.03 -13.14 9.32
C ASN A 311 -11.20 -14.31 8.83
N MET A 312 -10.74 -14.24 7.58
CA MET A 312 -9.82 -15.20 6.98
C MET A 312 -8.81 -14.52 6.06
N THR A 313 -7.70 -15.20 5.82
CA THR A 313 -6.79 -14.85 4.73
C THR A 313 -7.12 -15.70 3.52
N ILE A 314 -7.47 -15.06 2.40
CA ILE A 314 -7.74 -15.74 1.13
C ILE A 314 -6.58 -15.44 0.19
N THR A 315 -5.96 -16.47 -0.38
CA THR A 315 -4.83 -16.33 -1.29
C THR A 315 -5.11 -17.01 -2.61
N GLY A 316 -5.05 -16.25 -3.70
CA GLY A 316 -4.98 -16.77 -5.06
C GLY A 316 -3.54 -16.72 -5.56
N THR A 317 -2.99 -17.85 -6.02
CA THR A 317 -1.63 -17.91 -6.58
C THR A 317 -1.63 -18.47 -7.99
N ARG A 318 -0.98 -17.77 -8.93
CA ARG A 318 -0.74 -18.23 -10.29
C ARG A 318 0.76 -18.19 -10.60
N THR A 319 1.32 -19.34 -10.93
CA THR A 319 2.73 -19.49 -11.31
C THR A 319 2.84 -20.16 -12.67
N THR A 320 3.81 -19.72 -13.47
CA THR A 320 4.08 -20.31 -14.78
C THR A 320 5.12 -21.42 -14.71
N GLY A 321 5.08 -22.37 -15.65
CA GLY A 321 6.18 -23.32 -15.81
C GLY A 321 7.45 -22.68 -16.39
N PHE A 322 8.58 -23.39 -16.26
CA PHE A 322 9.93 -22.89 -16.59
C PHE A 322 10.13 -22.48 -18.07
N TYR A 323 9.27 -22.93 -18.98
CA TYR A 323 9.26 -22.55 -20.41
C TYR A 323 7.90 -22.05 -20.90
N ALA A 324 6.97 -21.77 -19.99
CA ALA A 324 5.64 -21.31 -20.35
C ALA A 324 5.61 -19.78 -20.38
N ILE A 325 5.13 -19.24 -21.49
CA ILE A 325 4.59 -17.88 -21.51
C ILE A 325 3.09 -18.03 -21.34
N VAL A 326 2.59 -17.60 -20.19
CA VAL A 326 1.16 -17.47 -20.02
C VAL A 326 0.76 -16.14 -20.68
N ASN A 327 -0.25 -16.20 -21.56
CA ASN A 327 -0.86 -15.06 -22.26
C ASN A 327 -0.15 -14.49 -23.49
N LYS A 328 0.78 -15.21 -24.15
CA LYS A 328 1.48 -14.68 -25.35
C LYS A 328 0.54 -14.19 -26.46
N TYR A 329 -0.71 -14.69 -26.51
CA TYR A 329 -1.71 -14.37 -27.52
C TYR A 329 -3.05 -13.88 -26.95
N VAL A 330 -3.14 -13.65 -25.63
CA VAL A 330 -4.36 -13.10 -25.01
C VAL A 330 -4.18 -11.60 -24.90
N LYS A 331 -4.79 -10.87 -25.84
CA LYS A 331 -4.57 -9.44 -26.09
C LYS A 331 -5.01 -8.51 -24.95
N GLU A 332 -5.58 -9.05 -23.87
CA GLU A 332 -6.34 -8.29 -22.85
C GLU A 332 -6.03 -8.65 -21.39
N GLU A 333 -5.06 -9.54 -21.13
CA GLU A 333 -4.60 -9.81 -19.75
C GLU A 333 -3.52 -8.81 -19.33
N SER A 334 -3.82 -8.04 -18.28
CA SER A 334 -2.92 -7.08 -17.64
C SER A 334 -1.77 -7.76 -16.87
N VAL A 335 -1.90 -9.05 -16.53
CA VAL A 335 -0.86 -9.82 -15.84
C VAL A 335 -0.10 -10.70 -16.83
N TRP A 336 1.22 -10.52 -16.93
CA TRP A 336 2.08 -11.30 -17.82
C TRP A 336 3.19 -12.03 -17.04
N LEU A 337 3.07 -13.35 -17.01
CA LEU A 337 3.97 -14.24 -16.28
C LEU A 337 4.80 -15.10 -17.23
N THR A 338 6.10 -15.22 -16.98
CA THR A 338 7.03 -16.05 -17.78
C THR A 338 8.11 -16.69 -16.91
N TYR A 339 8.66 -17.83 -17.33
CA TYR A 339 9.84 -18.46 -16.73
C TYR A 339 9.74 -18.58 -15.19
N ASN A 340 8.73 -19.29 -14.66
CA ASN A 340 8.46 -19.40 -13.21
C ASN A 340 8.04 -18.08 -12.51
N GLY A 341 7.68 -17.04 -13.26
CA GLY A 341 7.07 -15.85 -12.68
C GLY A 341 5.76 -16.18 -11.95
N THR A 342 5.54 -15.52 -10.81
CA THR A 342 4.37 -15.74 -9.94
C THR A 342 3.62 -14.44 -9.69
N HIS A 343 2.29 -14.50 -9.77
CA HIS A 343 1.39 -13.47 -9.25
C HIS A 343 0.59 -14.05 -8.08
N GLN A 344 0.50 -13.29 -6.99
CA GLN A 344 -0.28 -13.63 -5.82
C GLN A 344 -1.23 -12.49 -5.47
N VAL A 345 -2.51 -12.82 -5.24
CA VAL A 345 -3.50 -11.89 -4.69
C VAL A 345 -3.90 -12.40 -3.31
N VAL A 346 -3.82 -11.53 -2.31
CA VAL A 346 -4.09 -11.85 -0.91
C VAL A 346 -5.15 -10.90 -0.38
N PHE A 347 -6.25 -11.45 0.12
CA PHE A 347 -7.24 -10.74 0.92
C PHE A 347 -6.93 -11.08 2.38
N GLU A 348 -6.27 -10.16 3.08
CA GLU A 348 -5.81 -10.35 4.45
C GLU A 348 -6.88 -9.88 5.44
N ASN A 349 -7.18 -10.69 6.47
CA ASN A 349 -8.24 -10.42 7.44
C ASN A 349 -9.60 -10.12 6.78
N ALA A 350 -9.93 -10.84 5.71
CA ALA A 350 -11.17 -10.70 4.98
C ALA A 350 -12.37 -11.03 5.87
N LYS A 351 -13.27 -10.07 6.03
CA LYS A 351 -14.57 -10.27 6.66
C LYS A 351 -15.47 -10.92 5.63
N THR A 352 -15.87 -12.16 5.88
CA THR A 352 -16.83 -12.84 5.02
C THR A 352 -18.23 -12.52 5.52
N ALA A 353 -19.04 -11.91 4.65
CA ALA A 353 -20.47 -11.82 4.86
C ALA A 353 -21.09 -12.95 4.04
N ASN A 354 -21.93 -13.78 4.65
CA ASN A 354 -22.78 -14.65 3.87
C ASN A 354 -23.98 -13.81 3.40
N GLU A 355 -24.54 -14.12 2.24
CA GLU A 355 -25.84 -13.60 1.83
C GLU A 355 -26.85 -14.74 1.72
N VAL A 356 -28.11 -14.42 2.00
CA VAL A 356 -29.27 -15.23 1.64
C VAL A 356 -30.14 -14.42 0.70
N THR A 357 -30.70 -15.09 -0.29
CA THR A 357 -31.55 -14.46 -1.30
C THR A 357 -33.00 -14.75 -1.00
N ILE A 358 -33.78 -13.68 -0.88
CA ILE A 358 -35.24 -13.74 -0.80
C ILE A 358 -35.77 -13.43 -2.20
N THR A 359 -36.30 -14.46 -2.87
CA THR A 359 -36.93 -14.33 -4.18
C THR A 359 -38.41 -14.05 -4.00
N VAL A 360 -38.89 -12.94 -4.55
CA VAL A 360 -40.28 -12.50 -4.44
C VAL A 360 -40.95 -12.63 -5.80
N ASN A 361 -42.02 -13.41 -5.85
CA ASN A 361 -42.93 -13.49 -6.99
C ASN A 361 -44.17 -12.66 -6.70
N TYR A 362 -44.56 -11.83 -7.66
CA TYR A 362 -45.77 -11.02 -7.57
C TYR A 362 -46.81 -11.60 -8.52
N HIS A 363 -47.98 -11.95 -7.98
CA HIS A 363 -49.11 -12.48 -8.72
C HIS A 363 -50.30 -11.54 -8.55
N ILE A 364 -51.03 -11.25 -9.62
CA ILE A 364 -52.24 -10.42 -9.56
C ILE A 364 -53.43 -11.20 -10.13
N ASP A 365 -54.59 -11.06 -9.50
CA ASP A 365 -55.88 -11.35 -10.12
C ASP A 365 -56.38 -10.06 -10.78
N ILE A 366 -56.33 -10.00 -12.12
CA ILE A 366 -56.70 -8.80 -12.89
C ILE A 366 -58.24 -8.69 -13.00
N ASP A 367 -58.93 -9.82 -13.09
CA ASP A 367 -60.34 -9.89 -13.49
C ASP A 367 -61.28 -10.11 -12.29
N GLY A 368 -60.73 -10.33 -11.08
CA GLY A 368 -61.48 -10.61 -9.86
C GLY A 368 -62.16 -11.98 -9.87
N ASP A 369 -61.68 -12.91 -10.70
CA ASP A 369 -62.26 -14.23 -10.90
C ASP A 369 -61.59 -15.33 -10.06
N GLY A 370 -60.54 -14.96 -9.32
CA GLY A 370 -59.73 -15.84 -8.49
C GLY A 370 -58.56 -16.49 -9.22
N GLU A 371 -58.32 -16.19 -10.51
CA GLU A 371 -57.14 -16.63 -11.25
C GLU A 371 -56.01 -15.59 -11.13
N TYR A 372 -54.89 -16.01 -10.53
CA TYR A 372 -53.74 -15.15 -10.30
C TYR A 372 -52.64 -15.42 -11.33
N ASP A 373 -52.25 -14.39 -12.06
CA ASP A 373 -51.17 -14.43 -13.03
C ASP A 373 -49.91 -13.75 -12.48
N GLN A 374 -48.74 -14.33 -12.75
CA GLN A 374 -47.46 -13.73 -12.41
C GLN A 374 -47.22 -12.49 -13.29
N VAL A 375 -47.13 -11.31 -12.66
CA VAL A 375 -47.08 -10.02 -13.38
C VAL A 375 -45.69 -9.50 -13.68
N SER A 376 -44.65 -10.11 -13.08
CA SER A 376 -43.27 -9.72 -13.32
C SER A 376 -42.32 -10.89 -13.20
N GLU A 377 -41.12 -10.72 -13.79
CA GLU A 377 -40.00 -11.58 -13.43
C GLU A 377 -39.79 -11.53 -11.90
N PRO A 378 -39.40 -12.66 -11.27
CA PRO A 378 -39.10 -12.70 -9.85
C PRO A 378 -38.09 -11.64 -9.46
N LYS A 379 -38.31 -10.96 -8.33
CA LYS A 379 -37.34 -10.00 -7.78
C LYS A 379 -36.50 -10.66 -6.70
N GLU A 380 -35.20 -10.43 -6.73
CA GLU A 380 -34.28 -10.97 -5.74
C GLU A 380 -33.80 -9.87 -4.79
N PHE A 381 -33.92 -10.14 -3.49
CA PHE A 381 -33.44 -9.27 -2.43
C PHE A 381 -32.38 -10.01 -1.60
N LYS A 382 -31.23 -9.40 -1.40
CA LYS A 382 -30.08 -10.00 -0.70
C LYS A 382 -29.98 -9.47 0.73
N TYR A 383 -29.85 -10.37 1.70
CA TYR A 383 -29.75 -10.06 3.12
C TYR A 383 -28.57 -10.79 3.77
N GLU A 384 -27.95 -10.19 4.80
CA GLU A 384 -27.02 -10.92 5.67
C GLU A 384 -27.80 -11.91 6.56
N PRO A 385 -27.34 -13.17 6.74
CA PRO A 385 -27.97 -14.12 7.63
C PRO A 385 -28.14 -13.60 9.05
N GLY A 386 -29.35 -13.72 9.60
CA GLY A 386 -29.73 -13.17 10.90
C GLY A 386 -30.31 -11.76 10.84
N SER A 387 -30.34 -11.12 9.68
CA SER A 387 -30.96 -9.79 9.52
C SER A 387 -32.48 -9.87 9.48
N PRO A 388 -33.19 -8.88 10.04
CA PRO A 388 -34.63 -8.77 9.90
C PRO A 388 -34.99 -8.42 8.44
N VAL A 389 -36.01 -9.09 7.93
CA VAL A 389 -36.63 -8.85 6.63
C VAL A 389 -38.01 -8.28 6.87
N SER A 390 -38.25 -7.05 6.39
CA SER A 390 -39.58 -6.47 6.44
C SER A 390 -40.43 -6.97 5.27
N VAL A 391 -41.54 -7.61 5.60
CA VAL A 391 -42.51 -8.05 4.59
C VAL A 391 -43.18 -6.85 3.92
N ILE A 392 -43.27 -5.70 4.60
CA ILE A 392 -43.81 -4.47 4.03
C ILE A 392 -42.87 -3.91 2.96
N ASP A 393 -41.57 -3.81 3.25
CA ASP A 393 -40.58 -3.31 2.29
C ASP A 393 -40.53 -4.17 1.00
N LEU A 394 -40.68 -5.50 1.15
CA LEU A 394 -40.75 -6.41 0.00
C LEU A 394 -42.02 -6.21 -0.86
N LYS A 395 -43.12 -5.74 -0.27
CA LYS A 395 -44.38 -5.43 -0.98
C LYS A 395 -44.29 -4.10 -1.74
N GLU A 396 -43.70 -3.07 -1.11
CA GLU A 396 -43.53 -1.74 -1.69
C GLU A 396 -42.60 -1.72 -2.93
N GLY A 397 -41.85 -2.80 -3.15
CA GLY A 397 -41.04 -2.99 -4.35
C GLY A 397 -41.83 -3.12 -5.67
N HIS A 398 -43.17 -3.19 -5.66
CA HIS A 398 -44.00 -3.37 -6.88
C HIS A 398 -44.89 -2.15 -7.18
N PRO A 399 -45.06 -1.72 -8.45
CA PRO A 399 -45.86 -0.55 -8.84
C PRO A 399 -47.37 -0.61 -8.54
N PHE A 400 -47.88 -1.72 -8.03
CA PHE A 400 -49.29 -1.88 -7.62
C PHE A 400 -49.47 -1.80 -6.09
N SER A 401 -48.43 -1.46 -5.31
CA SER A 401 -48.53 -1.29 -3.85
C SER A 401 -49.62 -0.30 -3.42
N ASP A 402 -49.89 0.70 -4.27
CA ASP A 402 -50.77 1.83 -3.97
C ASP A 402 -52.23 1.65 -4.43
N GLY A 403 -52.63 0.46 -4.90
CA GLY A 403 -53.97 0.22 -5.48
C GLY A 403 -54.55 -1.18 -5.26
N VAL A 404 -54.05 -1.93 -4.28
CA VAL A 404 -54.50 -3.30 -3.99
C VAL A 404 -55.07 -3.38 -2.57
N SER A 405 -56.26 -3.98 -2.44
CA SER A 405 -57.03 -4.11 -1.19
C SER A 405 -56.65 -5.32 -0.32
N PHE A 406 -55.93 -6.30 -0.87
CA PHE A 406 -55.70 -7.58 -0.21
C PHE A 406 -54.35 -8.20 -0.59
N VAL A 407 -53.62 -8.70 0.42
CA VAL A 407 -52.39 -9.48 0.22
C VAL A 407 -52.49 -10.80 0.96
N THR A 408 -52.35 -11.90 0.24
CA THR A 408 -52.09 -13.22 0.83
C THR A 408 -50.72 -13.73 0.38
N GLY A 409 -50.11 -14.58 1.20
CA GLY A 409 -48.79 -15.13 0.93
C GLY A 409 -48.40 -16.16 1.99
N THR A 410 -47.37 -16.94 1.70
CA THR A 410 -46.79 -17.93 2.63
C THR A 410 -46.10 -17.29 3.83
N VAL A 411 -45.83 -15.97 3.77
CA VAL A 411 -45.18 -15.19 4.83
C VAL A 411 -45.91 -13.86 5.00
N THR A 412 -46.58 -13.69 6.13
CA THR A 412 -47.42 -12.51 6.42
C THR A 412 -46.80 -11.57 7.47
N GLU A 413 -45.70 -11.98 8.09
CA GLU A 413 -45.01 -11.26 9.18
C GLU A 413 -43.52 -11.14 8.87
N ASP A 414 -42.91 -10.07 9.38
CA ASP A 414 -41.46 -9.88 9.33
C ASP A 414 -40.73 -11.12 9.88
N PHE A 415 -39.61 -11.47 9.27
CA PHE A 415 -38.88 -12.68 9.60
C PHE A 415 -37.38 -12.45 9.59
N ILE A 416 -36.62 -13.41 10.12
CA ILE A 416 -35.17 -13.37 10.08
C ILE A 416 -34.68 -14.09 8.82
N ALA A 417 -33.80 -13.44 8.05
CA ALA A 417 -33.19 -14.03 6.88
C ALA A 417 -32.19 -15.12 7.33
N GLU A 418 -32.59 -16.39 7.37
CA GLU A 418 -31.71 -17.49 7.80
C GLU A 418 -31.19 -18.33 6.61
N GLU A 419 -32.04 -18.47 5.60
CA GLU A 419 -31.82 -19.27 4.39
C GLU A 419 -32.50 -18.61 3.18
N ASP A 420 -32.11 -19.07 1.99
CA ASP A 420 -32.78 -18.65 0.75
C ASP A 420 -34.26 -19.03 0.82
N LYS A 421 -35.13 -18.09 0.44
CA LYS A 421 -36.57 -18.27 0.58
C LYS A 421 -37.29 -17.67 -0.62
N GLU A 422 -38.26 -18.42 -1.12
CA GLU A 422 -39.19 -17.93 -2.13
C GLU A 422 -40.49 -17.48 -1.44
N ILE A 423 -40.96 -16.29 -1.80
CA ILE A 423 -42.18 -15.68 -1.25
C ILE A 423 -43.07 -15.28 -2.40
N ASP A 424 -44.29 -15.78 -2.39
CA ASP A 424 -45.35 -15.35 -3.30
C ASP A 424 -46.21 -14.31 -2.61
N PHE A 425 -46.37 -13.15 -3.25
CA PHE A 425 -47.39 -12.17 -2.90
C PHE A 425 -48.49 -12.17 -3.95
N TYR A 426 -49.72 -12.32 -3.48
CA TYR A 426 -50.92 -12.30 -4.30
C TYR A 426 -51.67 -10.98 -4.06
N PHE A 427 -52.05 -10.31 -5.14
CA PHE A 427 -52.72 -9.01 -5.14
C PHE A 427 -54.05 -9.11 -5.88
N GLU A 428 -55.12 -8.54 -5.33
CA GLU A 428 -56.38 -8.37 -6.06
C GLU A 428 -56.35 -7.03 -6.81
N GLY A 429 -56.56 -7.04 -8.13
CA GLY A 429 -56.76 -5.82 -8.89
C GLY A 429 -58.15 -5.24 -8.63
N ASP A 430 -58.24 -3.91 -8.47
CA ASP A 430 -59.55 -3.24 -8.48
C ASP A 430 -60.15 -3.36 -9.89
N ALA A 431 -61.27 -4.09 -10.00
CA ALA A 431 -62.11 -4.09 -11.19
C ALA A 431 -62.78 -2.71 -11.34
N GLU A 432 -62.19 -1.80 -12.12
CA GLU A 432 -62.85 -0.55 -12.54
C GLU A 432 -63.99 -0.78 -13.54
#